data_AF-A0A8H2NU32-F1
#
_entry.id   AF-A0A8H2NU32-F1
#
_cell.length_a   1.000
_cell.length_b   1.000
_cell.length_c   1.000
_cell.angle_alpha   90.00
_cell.angle_beta   90.00
_cell.angle_gamma   90.00
#
_symmetry.space_group_name_H-M   'P 1'
#
loop_
_entity.id
_entity.type
_entity.pdbx_description
1 polymer ?
#
loop_
_entity_poly.entity_id
_entity_poly.type
_entity_poly.pdbx_seq_one_letter_code
_entity_poly.pdbx_strand_id
1 'polypeptide(L)'
;MILLIPMVQQMVRVDLRTVVLDVPTQDVITCDNVSVMVNAVLYFRVLDPQKAIIQIEDFLMGTSQLAQTTLRAVLGKHELDELLAGRERLNTDIQQVLDAQTDAWGIKVANVEIKHVDLNESMIRAIAKQAEA
;
A
#
# COMPACT_ATOMS: atom_id res chain seq x y z
N MET A 1 9.90 37.15 -0.75
CA MET A 1 10.47 37.19 0.62
C MET A 1 9.46 36.52 1.52
N ILE A 2 9.81 35.40 2.18
CA ILE A 2 8.89 34.70 3.11
C ILE A 2 9.38 35.04 4.51
N LEU A 3 8.56 35.76 5.28
CA LEU A 3 8.85 36.11 6.66
C LEU A 3 8.39 34.94 7.54
N LEU A 4 9.34 34.18 8.09
CA LEU A 4 9.05 33.10 9.05
C LEU A 4 8.83 33.71 10.44
N ILE A 5 7.67 33.45 11.05
CA ILE A 5 7.42 33.81 12.45
C ILE A 5 7.90 32.64 13.34
N PRO A 6 9.03 32.77 14.05
CA PRO A 6 9.48 31.74 14.98
C PRO A 6 8.42 31.53 16.09
N MET A 7 8.11 30.27 16.40
CA MET A 7 6.99 29.74 17.23
C MET A 7 5.70 29.33 16.49
N VAL A 8 5.33 29.94 15.36
CA VAL A 8 4.07 29.57 14.64
C VAL A 8 4.37 28.75 13.38
N GLN A 9 5.50 29.01 12.73
CA GLN A 9 5.85 28.39 11.46
C GLN A 9 7.18 27.64 11.56
N GLN A 10 7.17 26.37 11.17
CA GLN A 10 8.38 25.56 10.99
C GLN A 10 8.67 25.38 9.50
N MET A 11 9.94 25.55 9.12
CA MET A 11 10.38 25.23 7.76
C MET A 11 10.62 23.72 7.65
N VAL A 12 9.80 23.04 6.85
CA VAL A 12 9.95 21.61 6.56
C VAL A 12 10.51 21.43 5.15
N ARG A 13 11.60 20.68 5.02
CA ARG A 13 12.17 20.32 3.71
C ARG A 13 11.54 19.02 3.24
N VAL A 14 11.04 19.01 2.01
CA VAL A 14 10.43 17.83 1.38
C VAL A 14 11.24 17.44 0.15
N ASP A 15 11.55 16.15 0.03
CA ASP A 15 12.21 15.60 -1.16
C ASP A 15 11.15 15.36 -2.26
N LEU A 16 11.46 15.80 -3.49
CA LEU A 16 10.59 15.66 -4.66
C LEU A 16 10.97 14.48 -5.56
N ARG A 17 12.05 13.77 -5.21
CA ARG A 17 12.50 12.56 -5.93
C ARG A 17 11.52 11.41 -5.69
N THR A 18 11.56 10.43 -6.59
CA THR A 18 10.85 9.17 -6.38
C THR A 18 11.41 8.45 -5.17
N VAL A 19 10.53 8.16 -4.22
CA VAL A 19 10.79 7.38 -3.03
C VAL A 19 10.20 5.99 -3.23
N VAL A 20 10.93 4.99 -2.73
CA VAL A 20 10.50 3.60 -2.69
C VAL A 20 10.01 3.31 -1.28
N LEU A 21 8.79 2.80 -1.15
CA LEU A 21 8.18 2.44 0.13
C LEU A 21 7.76 0.97 0.10
N ASP A 22 8.35 0.16 0.97
CA ASP A 22 7.87 -1.19 1.23
C ASP A 22 6.57 -1.15 2.04
N VAL A 23 5.54 -1.84 1.56
CA VAL A 23 4.31 -2.07 2.30
C VAL A 23 4.47 -3.32 3.15
N PRO A 24 4.16 -3.26 4.46
CA PRO A 24 4.23 -4.44 5.30
C PRO A 24 3.26 -5.53 4.82
N THR A 25 3.64 -6.78 5.04
CA THR A 25 2.85 -7.96 4.66
C THR A 25 1.43 -7.90 5.22
N GLN A 26 0.46 -8.24 4.38
CA GLN A 26 -0.96 -8.31 4.72
C GLN A 26 -1.46 -9.76 4.64
N ASP A 27 -2.24 -10.17 5.63
CA ASP A 27 -3.04 -11.39 5.58
C ASP A 27 -4.36 -11.08 4.87
N VAL A 28 -4.60 -11.78 3.75
CA VAL A 28 -5.76 -11.58 2.88
C VAL A 28 -6.37 -12.95 2.56
N ILE A 29 -7.70 -12.99 2.57
CA ILE A 29 -8.46 -14.14 2.07
C ILE A 29 -9.00 -13.73 0.69
N THR A 30 -8.65 -14.52 -0.32
CA THR A 30 -9.12 -14.34 -1.71
C THR A 30 -10.59 -14.71 -1.86
N CYS A 31 -11.21 -14.40 -3.00
CA CYS A 31 -12.62 -14.71 -3.21
C CYS A 31 -12.92 -16.22 -3.37
N ASP A 32 -11.91 -17.01 -3.74
CA ASP A 32 -11.91 -18.49 -3.74
C ASP A 32 -11.54 -19.10 -2.37
N ASN A 33 -11.54 -18.27 -1.31
CA ASN A 33 -11.39 -18.69 0.09
C ASN A 33 -10.01 -19.29 0.42
N VAL A 34 -8.95 -18.76 -0.21
CA VAL A 34 -7.56 -19.12 0.07
C VAL A 34 -6.90 -18.01 0.90
N SER A 35 -6.25 -18.40 1.99
CA SER A 35 -5.48 -17.47 2.82
C SER A 35 -4.08 -17.26 2.23
N VAL A 36 -3.73 -16.00 1.95
CA VAL A 36 -2.45 -15.60 1.38
C VAL A 36 -1.83 -14.46 2.18
N MET A 37 -0.50 -14.47 2.25
CA MET A 37 0.31 -13.37 2.75
C MET A 37 0.91 -12.62 1.58
N VAL A 38 0.62 -11.33 1.47
CA VAL A 38 1.06 -10.51 0.33
C VAL A 38 1.79 -9.26 0.81
N ASN A 39 2.92 -8.93 0.18
CA ASN A 39 3.60 -7.64 0.33
C ASN A 39 3.81 -6.97 -1.03
N ALA A 40 4.03 -5.66 -0.99
CA ALA A 40 4.19 -4.86 -2.19
C ALA A 40 5.17 -3.71 -1.96
N VAL A 41 5.63 -3.10 -3.06
CA VAL A 41 6.49 -1.91 -3.06
C VAL A 41 5.81 -0.82 -3.87
N LEU A 42 5.80 0.40 -3.33
CA LEU A 42 5.29 1.59 -4.01
C LEU A 42 6.44 2.48 -4.46
N TYR A 43 6.29 3.03 -5.65
CA TYR A 43 7.13 4.08 -6.19
C TYR A 43 6.28 5.34 -6.29
N PHE A 44 6.57 6.35 -5.47
CA PHE A 44 5.83 7.60 -5.51
C PHE A 44 6.74 8.80 -5.32
N ARG A 45 6.24 9.98 -5.65
CA ARG A 45 6.94 11.26 -5.43
C ARG A 45 5.97 12.34 -5.01
N VAL A 46 6.47 13.31 -4.26
CA VAL A 46 5.69 14.51 -3.92
C VAL A 46 5.64 15.44 -5.13
N LEU A 47 4.44 15.80 -5.57
CA LEU A 47 4.20 16.83 -6.59
C LEU A 47 3.95 18.20 -5.96
N ASP A 48 3.19 18.23 -4.88
CA ASP A 48 2.81 19.45 -4.18
C ASP A 48 3.24 19.34 -2.71
N PRO A 49 4.44 19.85 -2.35
CA PRO A 49 4.94 19.77 -0.98
C PRO A 49 4.14 20.64 0.01
N GLN A 50 3.31 21.60 -0.45
CA GLN A 50 2.41 22.30 0.47
C GLN A 50 1.28 21.36 0.89
N LYS A 51 0.67 20.65 -0.05
CA LYS A 51 -0.36 19.64 0.28
C LYS A 51 0.19 18.50 1.12
N ALA A 52 1.40 18.01 0.82
CA ALA A 52 1.99 16.87 1.53
C ALA A 52 2.28 17.15 3.02
N ILE A 53 2.40 18.44 3.40
CA ILE A 53 2.65 18.86 4.78
C ILE A 53 1.38 19.35 5.49
N ILE A 54 0.44 19.95 4.74
CA ILE A 54 -0.75 20.58 5.33
C ILE A 54 -1.94 19.62 5.39
N GLN A 55 -2.08 18.72 4.40
CA GLN A 55 -3.25 17.84 4.27
C GLN A 55 -3.13 16.55 5.08
N ILE A 56 -1.92 16.19 5.50
CA ILE A 56 -1.66 15.00 6.30
C ILE A 56 -0.43 15.22 7.19
N GLU A 57 -0.47 14.69 8.41
CA GLU A 57 0.62 14.83 9.40
C GLU A 57 1.88 14.07 8.97
N ASP A 58 1.72 12.82 8.54
CA ASP A 58 2.78 11.99 7.99
C ASP A 58 2.29 11.33 6.71
N PHE A 59 2.71 11.88 5.58
CA PHE A 59 2.33 11.38 4.27
C PHE A 59 2.94 10.02 3.95
N LEU A 60 4.10 9.66 4.51
CA LEU A 60 4.72 8.34 4.31
C LEU A 60 3.88 7.27 5.00
N MET A 61 3.56 7.50 6.28
CA MET A 61 2.72 6.60 7.07
C MET A 61 1.31 6.51 6.49
N GLY A 62 0.70 7.65 6.14
CA GLY A 62 -0.63 7.69 5.54
C GLY A 62 -0.71 6.93 4.22
N THR A 63 0.28 7.12 3.34
CA THR A 63 0.39 6.38 2.07
C THR A 63 0.58 4.88 2.33
N SER A 64 1.40 4.49 3.31
CA SER A 64 1.58 3.08 3.69
C SER A 64 0.27 2.44 4.17
N GLN A 65 -0.48 3.10 5.05
CA GLN A 65 -1.75 2.58 5.57
C GLN A 65 -2.82 2.47 4.49
N LEU A 66 -2.88 3.46 3.61
CA LEU A 66 -3.78 3.44 2.47
C LEU A 66 -3.44 2.31 1.49
N ALA A 67 -2.15 2.08 1.25
CA ALA A 67 -1.67 0.96 0.44
C ALA A 67 -2.09 -0.39 1.03
N GLN A 68 -1.91 -0.60 2.34
CA GLN A 68 -2.33 -1.82 3.02
C GLN A 68 -3.83 -2.08 2.88
N THR A 69 -4.64 -1.04 3.07
CA THR A 69 -6.10 -1.13 2.97
C THR A 69 -6.53 -1.43 1.54
N THR A 70 -5.90 -0.79 0.56
CA THR A 70 -6.18 -0.99 -0.86
C THR A 70 -5.75 -2.38 -1.33
N LEU A 71 -4.56 -2.83 -0.93
CA LEU A 71 -4.10 -4.20 -1.20
C LEU A 71 -5.10 -5.23 -0.66
N ARG A 72 -5.50 -5.12 0.61
CA ARG A 72 -6.50 -6.04 1.18
C ARG A 72 -7.82 -6.01 0.41
N ALA A 73 -8.31 -4.83 0.06
CA ALA A 73 -9.61 -4.66 -0.59
C ALA A 73 -9.64 -5.10 -2.06
N VAL A 74 -8.55 -4.88 -2.80
CA VAL A 74 -8.43 -5.31 -4.20
C VAL A 74 -8.17 -6.81 -4.25
N LEU A 75 -7.11 -7.28 -3.58
CA LEU A 75 -6.70 -8.69 -3.65
C LEU A 75 -7.79 -9.65 -3.13
N GLY A 76 -8.57 -9.24 -2.13
CA GLY A 76 -9.69 -10.05 -1.63
C GLY A 76 -10.87 -10.21 -2.60
N LYS A 77 -10.92 -9.43 -3.69
CA LYS A 77 -11.93 -9.57 -4.76
C LYS A 77 -11.47 -10.46 -5.91
N HIS A 78 -10.21 -10.88 -5.90
CA HIS A 78 -9.58 -11.67 -6.95
C HIS A 78 -9.29 -13.09 -6.44
N GLU A 79 -9.22 -14.04 -7.37
CA GLU A 79 -8.86 -15.44 -7.10
C GLU A 79 -7.34 -15.58 -6.95
N LEU A 80 -6.88 -16.64 -6.28
CA LEU A 80 -5.44 -16.92 -6.11
C LEU A 80 -4.69 -16.95 -7.46
N ASP A 81 -5.28 -17.56 -8.48
CA ASP A 81 -4.65 -17.69 -9.80
C ASP A 81 -4.37 -16.31 -10.43
N GLU A 82 -5.29 -15.35 -10.27
CA GLU A 82 -5.09 -13.98 -10.72
C GLU A 82 -3.96 -13.28 -9.94
N LEU A 83 -3.78 -13.57 -8.66
CA LEU A 83 -2.66 -13.04 -7.87
C LEU A 83 -1.30 -13.58 -8.33
N LEU A 84 -1.26 -14.80 -8.87
CA LEU A 84 -0.05 -15.46 -9.34
C LEU A 84 0.27 -15.11 -10.80
N ALA A 85 -0.72 -15.18 -11.69
CA ALA A 85 -0.57 -15.00 -13.13
C ALA A 85 -0.92 -13.58 -13.63
N GLY A 86 -1.81 -12.87 -12.94
CA GLY A 86 -2.39 -11.58 -13.36
C GLY A 86 -1.77 -10.33 -12.72
N ARG A 87 -0.52 -10.41 -12.24
CA ARG A 87 0.12 -9.34 -11.45
C ARG A 87 0.12 -7.97 -12.11
N GLU A 88 0.33 -7.89 -13.41
CA GLU A 88 0.35 -6.60 -14.14
C GLU A 88 -0.98 -5.86 -14.06
N ARG A 89 -2.09 -6.60 -14.17
CA ARG A 89 -3.43 -6.04 -14.05
C ARG A 89 -3.68 -5.55 -12.63
N LEU A 90 -3.37 -6.37 -11.63
CA LEU A 90 -3.52 -6.02 -10.21
C LEU A 90 -2.67 -4.81 -9.82
N ASN A 91 -1.42 -4.77 -10.27
CA ASN A 91 -0.53 -3.63 -10.07
C ASN A 91 -1.15 -2.34 -10.62
N THR A 92 -1.76 -2.40 -11.80
CA THR A 92 -2.45 -1.26 -12.43
C THR A 92 -3.68 -0.85 -11.63
N ASP A 93 -4.53 -1.79 -11.24
CA ASP A 93 -5.76 -1.51 -10.48
C ASP A 93 -5.43 -0.88 -9.11
N ILE A 94 -4.43 -1.42 -8.41
CA ILE A 94 -3.95 -0.89 -7.14
C ILE A 94 -3.31 0.50 -7.33
N GLN A 95 -2.49 0.68 -8.37
CA GLN A 95 -1.87 1.97 -8.68
C GLN A 95 -2.91 3.05 -8.91
N GLN A 96 -3.95 2.77 -9.71
CA GLN A 96 -5.01 3.74 -10.01
C GLN A 96 -5.76 4.19 -8.75
N VAL A 97 -6.11 3.24 -7.87
CA VAL A 97 -6.82 3.54 -6.63
C VAL A 97 -5.95 4.37 -5.69
N LEU A 98 -4.67 4.03 -5.57
CA LEU A 98 -3.74 4.75 -4.70
C LEU A 98 -3.43 6.14 -5.21
N ASP A 99 -3.17 6.28 -6.51
CA ASP A 99 -2.88 7.56 -7.15
C ASP A 99 -4.04 8.54 -6.98
N ALA A 100 -5.27 8.09 -7.26
CA ALA A 100 -6.47 8.92 -7.12
C ALA A 100 -6.71 9.42 -5.68
N GLN A 101 -6.40 8.61 -4.67
CA GLN A 101 -6.58 8.98 -3.27
C GLN A 101 -5.41 9.82 -2.72
N THR A 102 -4.19 9.52 -3.12
CA THR A 102 -2.97 10.22 -2.67
C THR A 102 -2.77 11.58 -3.35
N ASP A 103 -3.46 11.84 -4.47
CA ASP A 103 -3.53 13.16 -5.12
C ASP A 103 -4.02 14.28 -4.17
N ALA A 104 -4.92 13.95 -3.23
CA ALA A 104 -5.40 14.89 -2.21
C ALA A 104 -4.25 15.37 -1.28
N TRP A 105 -3.23 14.54 -1.09
CA TRP A 105 -2.03 14.84 -0.31
C TRP A 105 -0.90 15.40 -1.17
N GLY A 106 -1.11 15.63 -2.47
CA GLY A 106 -0.08 16.13 -3.38
C GLY A 106 1.01 15.09 -3.71
N ILE A 107 0.67 13.80 -3.61
CA ILE A 107 1.57 12.68 -3.89
C ILE A 107 1.13 12.02 -5.20
N LYS A 108 2.09 11.68 -6.05
CA LYS A 108 1.86 10.91 -7.28
C LYS A 108 2.42 9.51 -7.11
N VAL A 109 1.57 8.49 -7.25
CA VAL A 109 2.01 7.09 -7.26
C VAL A 109 2.33 6.69 -8.69
N ALA A 110 3.63 6.48 -8.95
CA ALA A 110 4.14 6.16 -10.28
C ALA A 110 3.99 4.67 -10.61
N ASN A 111 4.24 3.79 -9.64
CA ASN A 111 4.09 2.35 -9.83
C ASN A 111 3.82 1.62 -8.52
N VAL A 112 3.21 0.44 -8.62
CA VAL A 112 3.02 -0.50 -7.50
C VAL A 112 3.42 -1.88 -7.98
N GLU A 113 4.24 -2.58 -7.20
CA GLU A 113 4.69 -3.92 -7.53
C GLU A 113 4.42 -4.88 -6.38
N ILE A 114 3.61 -5.91 -6.64
CA ILE A 114 3.46 -7.04 -5.71
C ILE A 114 4.78 -7.81 -5.67
N LYS A 115 5.37 -7.91 -4.49
CA LYS A 115 6.73 -8.44 -4.30
C LYS A 115 6.69 -9.96 -4.08
N HIS A 116 5.87 -10.43 -3.14
CA HIS A 116 5.69 -11.84 -2.81
C HIS A 116 4.22 -12.15 -2.51
N VAL A 117 3.77 -13.34 -2.89
CA VAL A 117 2.47 -13.92 -2.55
C VAL A 117 2.77 -15.32 -2.01
N ASP A 118 2.65 -15.49 -0.70
CA ASP A 118 2.88 -16.76 -0.03
C ASP A 118 1.55 -17.34 0.45
N LEU A 119 1.36 -18.64 0.24
CA LEU A 119 0.19 -19.35 0.76
C LEU A 119 0.35 -19.50 2.28
N ASN A 120 -0.67 -19.14 3.04
CA ASN A 120 -0.63 -19.27 4.49
C ASN A 120 -0.82 -20.75 4.87
N GLU A 121 0.28 -21.45 5.19
CA GLU A 121 0.27 -22.87 5.59
C GLU A 121 -0.47 -23.14 6.93
N SER A 122 -0.97 -22.11 7.62
CA SER A 122 -1.56 -22.23 8.95
C SER A 122 -2.89 -23.01 9.02
N MET A 123 -3.60 -23.22 7.90
CA MET A 123 -4.76 -24.14 7.88
C MET A 123 -4.38 -25.62 7.98
N ILE A 124 -3.17 -26.02 7.55
CA ILE A 124 -2.74 -27.42 7.53
C ILE A 124 -2.68 -28.00 8.96
N ARG A 125 -2.34 -27.17 9.97
CA ARG A 125 -2.32 -27.60 11.38
C ARG A 125 -3.68 -27.65 12.06
N ALA A 126 -4.63 -26.79 11.67
CA ALA A 126 -5.96 -26.78 12.29
C ALA A 126 -6.78 -28.01 11.88
N ILE A 127 -6.68 -28.42 10.61
CA ILE A 127 -7.35 -29.62 10.08
C ILE A 127 -6.71 -30.89 10.64
N ALA A 128 -5.38 -30.95 10.74
CA ALA A 128 -4.68 -32.12 11.29
C ALA A 128 -5.09 -32.44 12.75
N LYS A 129 -5.35 -31.41 13.56
CA LYS A 129 -5.71 -31.58 14.97
C LYS A 129 -7.16 -32.02 15.18
N GLN A 130 -8.02 -31.80 14.19
CA GLN A 130 -9.45 -32.15 14.23
C GLN A 130 -9.71 -33.58 13.72
N ALA A 131 -8.74 -34.17 13.01
CA ALA A 131 -8.77 -35.57 12.57
C ALA A 131 -8.18 -36.55 13.61
N GLU A 132 -7.51 -36.06 14.65
CA GLU A 132 -6.97 -36.87 15.76
C GLU A 132 -7.92 -36.95 16.99
N ALA A 133 -9.11 -36.36 16.93
CA ALA A 133 -10.11 -36.36 18.01
C ALA A 133 -11.33 -37.23 17.69
#